data_AF-A0A423XD07-F1
#
_entry.id   AF-A0A423XD07-F1
#
_cell.length_a   1.000
_cell.length_b   1.000
_cell.length_c   1.000
_cell.angle_alpha   90.00
_cell.angle_beta   90.00
_cell.angle_gamma   90.00
#
_symmetry.space_group_name_H-M   'P 1'
#
loop_
_entity.id
_entity.type
_entity.pdbx_description
1 polymer ?
#
loop_
_entity_poly.entity_id
_entity_poly.type
_entity_poly.pdbx_seq_one_letter_code
_entity_poly.pdbx_strand_id
1 'polypeptide(L)'
;MFFALQLDRGNLSQAVSDNLLKDLGMETNDYNLGNALFRACFLIAELPSQLISKKVGPDRWVPTQMVLWSVVASCQCVMSGRGSFLATRCLLGFLEGGFIPDVVLWLSYFYKGNELPTRLSFFWTSLSVTSIVASLLAFAILHLRGVGGWGGWRWLFRYTAVIEGLITCVVGLASFFLMPASAVQTKAWYRPKGWFTDRETAIVVNRVLRDDPSKGDMHNRQAITPRRLWEALKDYDLWPIYLLGLLCFIPMGPVSYYVTLTLKNMGFSTFNTNLLTIPYAVAHIFTLLAITRLSTWLNERTLVSMLQPIWTLPCLLVLRYWPGVITNAWGTYAVTAVLLSYPYCHAILVAWTSKNANNVGARGVSAALYNMCVQAGDIASSYIYREDDAPLYHRGNQTLFIINIVVIVLFLATKVYYIFRNKQKERIWNAMTEDERKHYITHTKLQGSRRLDFRFAH
;
A
#
# COMPACT_ATOMS: atom_id res chain seq x y z
N MET A 1 10.71 -9.48 2.06
CA MET A 1 9.88 -9.46 0.84
C MET A 1 9.51 -8.04 0.44
N PHE A 2 8.73 -7.32 1.26
CA PHE A 2 8.24 -5.99 0.88
C PHE A 2 9.32 -4.89 0.77
N PHE A 3 10.36 -4.96 1.60
CA PHE A 3 11.58 -4.16 1.43
C PHE A 3 12.16 -4.29 0.02
N ALA A 4 12.25 -5.52 -0.48
CA ALA A 4 12.82 -5.84 -1.78
C ALA A 4 11.98 -5.23 -2.92
N LEU A 5 10.65 -5.31 -2.83
CA LEU A 5 9.74 -4.68 -3.80
C LEU A 5 9.87 -3.16 -3.85
N GLN A 6 9.99 -2.49 -2.69
CA GLN A 6 10.14 -1.03 -2.69
C GLN A 6 11.50 -0.57 -3.19
N LEU A 7 12.51 -1.40 -3.03
CA LEU A 7 13.85 -1.11 -3.49
C LEU A 7 13.85 -0.98 -5.03
N ASP A 8 13.28 -1.96 -5.72
CA ASP A 8 13.16 -1.96 -7.18
C ASP A 8 12.41 -0.73 -7.72
N ARG A 9 11.39 -0.26 -6.99
CA ARG A 9 10.62 0.95 -7.35
C ARG A 9 11.42 2.25 -7.16
N GLY A 10 12.21 2.33 -6.09
CA GLY A 10 13.01 3.51 -5.74
C GLY A 10 14.12 3.79 -6.75
N ASN A 11 14.61 2.75 -7.43
CA ASN A 11 15.73 2.86 -8.36
C ASN A 11 15.49 3.83 -9.52
N LEU A 12 14.25 3.88 -10.01
CA LEU A 12 13.93 4.74 -11.14
C LEU A 12 14.04 6.21 -10.80
N SER A 13 13.49 6.63 -9.66
CA SER A 13 13.52 8.04 -9.25
C SER A 13 14.96 8.51 -9.03
N GLN A 14 15.81 7.62 -8.51
CA GLN A 14 17.24 7.88 -8.35
C GLN A 14 17.97 7.94 -9.69
N ALA A 15 17.67 7.04 -10.64
CA ALA A 15 18.32 7.05 -11.96
C ALA A 15 17.97 8.31 -12.78
N VAL A 16 16.73 8.81 -12.67
CA VAL A 16 16.32 10.09 -13.30
C VAL A 16 17.12 11.26 -12.74
N SER A 17 17.45 11.25 -11.46
CA SER A 17 18.21 12.34 -10.82
C SER A 17 19.62 12.53 -11.40
N ASP A 18 20.20 11.51 -12.06
CA ASP A 18 21.59 11.53 -12.54
C ASP A 18 21.78 11.81 -14.05
N ASN A 19 20.70 11.83 -14.87
CA ASN A 19 20.62 12.08 -16.34
C ASN A 19 20.17 10.90 -17.22
N LEU A 20 19.46 9.89 -16.69
CA LEU A 20 18.86 8.79 -17.47
C LEU A 20 18.13 9.26 -18.76
N LEU A 21 17.39 10.36 -18.67
CA LEU A 21 16.60 10.90 -19.78
C LEU A 21 17.47 11.37 -20.96
N LYS A 22 18.58 12.05 -20.67
CA LYS A 22 19.47 12.58 -21.73
C LYS A 22 20.20 11.46 -22.46
N ASP A 23 20.64 10.44 -21.73
CA ASP A 23 21.45 9.35 -22.30
C ASP A 23 20.63 8.30 -23.05
N LEU A 24 19.31 8.23 -22.81
CA LEU A 24 18.36 7.42 -23.57
C LEU A 24 17.64 8.21 -24.68
N GLY A 25 17.90 9.52 -24.81
CA GLY A 25 17.21 10.39 -25.76
C GLY A 25 15.71 10.49 -25.49
N MET A 26 15.30 10.44 -24.22
CA MET A 26 13.90 10.45 -23.80
C MET A 26 13.49 11.81 -23.24
N GLU A 27 12.27 12.23 -23.56
CA GLU A 27 11.67 13.42 -22.98
C GLU A 27 11.01 13.12 -21.63
N THR A 28 10.79 14.16 -20.82
CA THR A 28 10.05 14.07 -19.55
C THR A 28 8.64 13.47 -19.76
N ASN A 29 8.03 13.69 -20.92
CA ASN A 29 6.76 13.11 -21.30
C ASN A 29 6.79 11.57 -21.36
N ASP A 30 7.89 10.98 -21.84
CA ASP A 30 8.04 9.53 -21.94
C ASP A 30 8.24 8.87 -20.57
N TYR A 31 8.87 9.59 -19.64
CA TYR A 31 8.98 9.18 -18.25
C TYR A 31 7.63 9.16 -17.54
N ASN A 32 6.83 10.23 -17.71
CA ASN A 32 5.48 10.32 -17.16
C ASN A 32 4.58 9.22 -17.76
N LEU A 33 4.69 8.98 -19.07
CA LEU A 33 3.99 7.89 -19.74
C LEU A 33 4.39 6.52 -19.18
N GLY A 34 5.67 6.26 -18.95
CA GLY A 34 6.15 5.02 -18.36
C GLY A 34 5.66 4.77 -16.93
N ASN A 35 5.58 5.82 -16.10
CA ASN A 35 5.00 5.73 -14.76
C ASN A 35 3.48 5.51 -14.80
N ALA A 36 2.78 6.19 -15.69
CA ALA A 36 1.34 6.00 -15.88
C ALA A 36 1.03 4.57 -16.35
N LEU A 37 1.80 4.04 -17.31
CA LEU A 37 1.69 2.66 -17.79
C LEU A 37 2.00 1.64 -16.69
N PHE A 38 3.08 1.85 -15.92
CA PHE A 38 3.40 0.99 -14.78
C PHE A 38 2.22 0.89 -13.80
N ARG A 39 1.62 2.04 -13.44
CA ARG A 39 0.47 2.10 -12.52
C ARG A 39 -0.79 1.48 -13.13
N ALA A 40 -1.02 1.67 -14.43
CA ALA A 40 -2.16 1.07 -15.14
C ALA A 40 -2.03 -0.46 -15.20
N CYS A 41 -0.86 -0.98 -15.58
CA CYS A 41 -0.57 -2.41 -15.58
C CYS A 41 -0.66 -3.00 -14.17
N PHE A 42 -0.19 -2.28 -13.15
CA PHE A 42 -0.32 -2.65 -11.75
C PHE A 42 -1.78 -2.83 -11.36
N LEU A 43 -2.64 -1.86 -11.68
CA LEU A 43 -4.08 -1.89 -11.40
C LEU A 43 -4.79 -3.04 -12.13
N ILE A 44 -4.42 -3.32 -13.38
CA ILE A 44 -5.00 -4.43 -14.16
C ILE A 44 -4.59 -5.78 -13.59
N ALA A 45 -3.35 -5.92 -13.14
CA ALA A 45 -2.82 -7.19 -12.62
C ALA A 45 -3.27 -7.50 -11.19
N GLU A 46 -3.71 -6.50 -10.43
CA GLU A 46 -4.08 -6.65 -9.02
C GLU A 46 -5.23 -7.64 -8.79
N LEU A 47 -6.31 -7.50 -9.55
CA LEU A 47 -7.45 -8.43 -9.47
C LEU A 47 -7.06 -9.85 -9.91
N PRO A 48 -6.54 -10.10 -11.13
CA PRO A 48 -6.15 -11.42 -11.59
C PRO A 48 -5.15 -12.12 -10.67
N SER A 49 -4.13 -11.40 -10.19
CA SER A 49 -3.14 -11.95 -9.25
C SER A 49 -3.83 -12.49 -8.01
N GLN A 50 -4.77 -11.76 -7.44
CA GLN A 50 -5.47 -12.20 -6.25
C GLN A 50 -6.37 -13.43 -6.50
N LEU A 51 -6.98 -13.52 -7.68
CA LEU A 51 -7.73 -14.71 -8.10
C LEU A 51 -6.82 -15.95 -8.17
N ILE A 52 -5.62 -15.77 -8.76
CA ILE A 52 -4.62 -16.83 -8.93
C ILE A 52 -4.06 -17.24 -7.57
N SER A 53 -3.66 -16.28 -6.74
CA SER A 53 -3.15 -16.47 -5.38
C SER A 53 -4.12 -17.29 -4.53
N LYS A 54 -5.42 -16.99 -4.60
CA LYS A 54 -6.42 -17.78 -3.86
C LYS A 54 -6.58 -19.22 -4.39
N LYS A 55 -6.40 -19.44 -5.68
CA LYS A 55 -6.51 -20.77 -6.31
C LYS A 55 -5.25 -21.63 -6.07
N VAL A 56 -4.08 -21.04 -6.26
CA VAL A 56 -2.77 -21.72 -6.22
C VAL A 56 -2.22 -21.80 -4.80
N GLY A 57 -2.58 -20.83 -3.95
CA GLY A 57 -2.02 -20.63 -2.63
C GLY A 57 -1.04 -19.43 -2.64
N PRO A 58 -1.18 -18.48 -1.68
CA PRO A 58 -0.24 -17.37 -1.57
C PRO A 58 1.20 -17.83 -1.32
N ASP A 59 1.39 -19.01 -0.72
CA ASP A 59 2.69 -19.62 -0.45
C ASP A 59 3.52 -19.93 -1.69
N ARG A 60 2.87 -20.21 -2.82
CA ARG A 60 3.56 -20.49 -4.09
C ARG A 60 3.53 -19.31 -5.02
N TRP A 61 2.40 -18.59 -5.04
CA TRP A 61 2.22 -17.47 -5.97
C TRP A 61 3.10 -16.28 -5.62
N VAL A 62 3.13 -15.85 -4.35
CA VAL A 62 3.91 -14.69 -3.92
C VAL A 62 5.42 -14.89 -4.21
N PRO A 63 6.05 -16.02 -3.86
CA PRO A 63 7.46 -16.24 -4.20
C PRO A 63 7.71 -16.37 -5.71
N THR A 64 6.77 -16.96 -6.48
CA THR A 64 6.88 -17.03 -7.95
C THR A 64 6.88 -15.63 -8.56
N GLN A 65 5.99 -14.75 -8.11
CA GLN A 65 5.96 -13.35 -8.55
C GLN A 65 7.26 -12.63 -8.22
N MET A 66 7.80 -12.84 -7.02
CA MET A 66 9.08 -12.25 -6.61
C MET A 66 10.25 -12.65 -7.53
N VAL A 67 10.34 -13.93 -7.91
CA VAL A 67 11.39 -14.42 -8.81
C VAL A 67 11.16 -13.93 -10.25
N LEU A 68 9.91 -13.87 -10.71
CA LEU A 68 9.61 -13.37 -12.05
C LEU A 68 9.94 -11.88 -12.18
N TRP A 69 9.57 -11.05 -11.20
CA TRP A 69 9.89 -9.63 -11.26
C TRP A 69 11.39 -9.38 -11.11
N SER A 70 12.11 -10.21 -10.34
CA SER A 70 13.54 -10.00 -10.09
C SER A 70 14.37 -10.24 -11.35
N VAL A 71 13.96 -11.21 -12.18
CA VAL A 71 14.53 -11.44 -13.52
C VAL A 71 14.28 -10.21 -14.40
N VAL A 72 13.05 -9.68 -14.42
CA VAL A 72 12.71 -8.49 -15.23
C VAL A 72 13.45 -7.24 -14.74
N ALA A 73 13.59 -7.05 -13.43
CA ALA A 73 14.36 -5.97 -12.82
C ALA A 73 15.84 -6.09 -13.18
N SER A 74 16.41 -7.29 -13.18
CA SER A 74 17.80 -7.53 -13.62
C SER A 74 17.98 -7.21 -15.11
N CYS A 75 16.98 -7.50 -15.95
CA CYS A 75 17.01 -7.17 -17.38
C CYS A 75 16.96 -5.65 -17.66
N GLN A 76 16.57 -4.81 -16.69
CA GLN A 76 16.59 -3.35 -16.86
C GLN A 76 17.98 -2.80 -17.12
N CYS A 77 19.06 -3.49 -16.72
CA CYS A 77 20.42 -3.04 -16.96
C CYS A 77 20.83 -3.00 -18.45
N VAL A 78 20.10 -3.70 -19.32
CA VAL A 78 20.39 -3.80 -20.76
C VAL A 78 19.42 -2.94 -21.60
N MET A 79 18.65 -2.05 -20.96
CA MET A 79 17.67 -1.24 -21.70
C MET A 79 18.35 -0.28 -22.69
N SER A 80 17.91 -0.33 -23.95
CA SER A 80 18.41 0.50 -25.04
C SER A 80 17.23 1.17 -25.76
N GLY A 81 16.80 2.31 -25.24
CA GLY A 81 15.80 3.19 -25.86
C GLY A 81 14.38 3.06 -25.30
N ARG A 82 13.50 3.95 -25.80
CA ARG A 82 12.13 4.17 -25.32
C ARG A 82 11.26 2.91 -25.28
N GLY A 83 11.28 2.09 -26.33
CA GLY A 83 10.45 0.88 -26.40
C GLY A 83 10.80 -0.14 -25.32
N SER A 84 12.09 -0.39 -25.11
CA SER A 84 12.57 -1.30 -24.07
C SER A 84 12.25 -0.79 -22.65
N PHE A 85 12.32 0.52 -22.43
CA PHE A 85 11.93 1.15 -21.17
C PHE A 85 10.44 0.95 -20.87
N LEU A 86 9.56 1.25 -21.83
CA LEU A 86 8.11 1.11 -21.66
C LEU A 86 7.69 -0.36 -21.49
N ALA A 87 8.26 -1.28 -22.28
CA ALA A 87 7.96 -2.70 -22.17
C ALA A 87 8.33 -3.25 -20.78
N THR A 88 9.53 -2.91 -20.29
CA THR A 88 9.98 -3.37 -18.97
C THR A 88 9.14 -2.77 -17.83
N ARG A 89 8.64 -1.53 -18.00
CA ARG A 89 7.70 -0.89 -17.06
C ARG A 89 6.36 -1.62 -17.00
N CYS A 90 5.78 -1.96 -18.15
CA CYS A 90 4.53 -2.71 -18.19
C CYS A 90 4.67 -4.09 -17.54
N LEU A 91 5.78 -4.80 -17.82
CA LEU A 91 6.05 -6.12 -17.26
C LEU A 91 6.24 -6.07 -15.73
N LEU A 92 7.03 -5.12 -15.22
CA LEU A 92 7.18 -4.94 -13.77
C LEU A 92 5.86 -4.58 -13.10
N GLY A 93 5.10 -3.66 -13.69
CA GLY A 93 3.77 -3.31 -13.17
C GLY A 93 2.84 -4.52 -13.09
N PHE A 94 2.84 -5.36 -14.13
CA PHE A 94 2.03 -6.57 -14.17
C PHE A 94 2.47 -7.62 -13.15
N LEU A 95 3.77 -7.82 -12.95
CA LEU A 95 4.29 -8.83 -12.03
C LEU A 95 4.20 -8.41 -10.55
N GLU A 96 4.36 -7.12 -10.26
CA GLU A 96 4.23 -6.58 -8.90
C GLU A 96 2.77 -6.40 -8.46
N GLY A 97 1.84 -6.31 -9.43
CA GLY A 97 0.45 -5.88 -9.29
C GLY A 97 -0.40 -6.51 -8.18
N GLY A 98 -0.07 -7.72 -7.72
CA GLY A 98 -0.84 -8.38 -6.66
C GLY A 98 -0.09 -8.72 -5.38
N PHE A 99 1.20 -8.39 -5.29
CA PHE A 99 2.00 -8.76 -4.12
C PHE A 99 1.39 -8.24 -2.81
N ILE A 100 0.98 -6.97 -2.80
CA ILE A 100 0.45 -6.31 -1.60
C ILE A 100 -0.85 -6.97 -1.13
N PRO A 101 -1.92 -7.06 -1.95
CA PRO A 101 -3.16 -7.71 -1.51
C PRO A 101 -2.99 -9.20 -1.21
N ASP A 102 -2.07 -9.89 -1.89
CA ASP A 102 -1.79 -11.31 -1.63
C ASP A 102 -1.12 -11.53 -0.27
N VAL A 103 -0.18 -10.67 0.11
CA VAL A 103 0.45 -10.70 1.44
C VAL A 103 -0.53 -10.27 2.53
N VAL A 104 -1.37 -9.26 2.28
CA VAL A 104 -2.44 -8.87 3.22
C VAL A 104 -3.41 -10.03 3.45
N LEU A 105 -3.84 -10.70 2.37
CA LEU A 105 -4.69 -11.87 2.45
C LEU A 105 -4.01 -12.98 3.25
N TRP A 106 -2.75 -13.28 2.95
CA TRP A 106 -1.97 -14.27 3.69
C TRP A 106 -1.84 -13.93 5.18
N LEU A 107 -1.53 -12.68 5.54
CA LEU A 107 -1.47 -12.23 6.94
C LEU A 107 -2.83 -12.38 7.65
N SER A 108 -3.94 -12.17 6.94
CA SER A 108 -5.28 -12.33 7.52
C SER A 108 -5.58 -13.77 7.96
N TYR A 109 -4.81 -14.76 7.48
CA TYR A 109 -4.97 -16.19 7.79
C TYR A 109 -4.43 -16.53 9.18
N PHE A 110 -3.36 -15.85 9.61
CA PHE A 110 -2.64 -16.14 10.86
C PHE A 110 -3.06 -15.24 12.02
N TYR A 111 -3.57 -14.03 11.73
CA TYR A 111 -3.81 -13.02 12.77
C TYR A 111 -5.31 -12.74 13.01
N LYS A 112 -5.63 -12.37 14.25
CA LYS A 112 -6.96 -11.86 14.63
C LYS A 112 -7.25 -10.50 13.99
N GLY A 113 -8.53 -10.16 13.83
CA GLY A 113 -8.95 -8.88 13.26
C GLY A 113 -8.46 -7.65 14.04
N ASN A 114 -8.20 -7.78 15.35
CA ASN A 114 -7.66 -6.70 16.18
C ASN A 114 -6.12 -6.61 16.14
N GLU A 115 -5.42 -7.69 15.78
CA GLU A 115 -3.95 -7.72 15.72
C GLU A 115 -3.42 -7.46 14.31
N LEU A 116 -4.25 -7.71 13.29
CA LEU A 116 -3.93 -7.50 11.89
C LEU A 116 -3.43 -6.08 11.59
N PRO A 117 -4.06 -4.98 12.07
CA PRO A 117 -3.57 -3.63 11.81
C PRO A 117 -2.14 -3.42 12.30
N THR A 118 -1.81 -3.87 13.52
CA THR A 118 -0.46 -3.73 14.10
C THR A 118 0.60 -4.51 13.32
N ARG A 119 0.25 -5.66 12.75
CA ARG A 119 1.18 -6.42 11.90
C ARG A 119 1.34 -5.79 10.52
N LEU A 120 0.25 -5.26 9.97
CA LEU A 120 0.29 -4.50 8.72
C LEU A 120 1.07 -3.19 8.86
N SER A 121 1.07 -2.53 10.03
CA SER A 121 1.91 -1.35 10.22
C SER A 121 3.39 -1.68 10.16
N PHE A 122 3.84 -2.80 10.76
CA PHE A 122 5.23 -3.26 10.59
C PHE A 122 5.57 -3.60 9.13
N PHE A 123 4.61 -4.14 8.38
CA PHE A 123 4.77 -4.34 6.93
C PHE A 123 5.01 -2.99 6.23
N TRP A 124 4.16 -1.99 6.45
CA TRP A 124 4.29 -0.68 5.82
C TRP A 124 5.47 0.16 6.34
N THR A 125 5.99 -0.10 7.55
CA THR A 125 7.25 0.49 8.05
C THR A 125 8.41 0.21 7.08
N SER A 126 8.39 -0.93 6.39
CA SER A 126 9.38 -1.26 5.39
C SER A 126 9.41 -0.26 4.22
N LEU A 127 8.33 0.46 3.91
CA LEU A 127 8.35 1.56 2.91
C LEU A 127 9.41 2.60 3.28
N SER A 128 9.32 3.10 4.52
CA SER A 128 10.18 4.16 5.02
C SER A 128 11.61 3.68 5.22
N VAL A 129 11.79 2.46 5.74
CA VAL A 129 13.13 1.85 5.88
C VAL A 129 13.81 1.71 4.52
N THR A 130 13.06 1.27 3.49
CA THR A 130 13.60 1.17 2.12
C THR A 130 13.95 2.55 1.58
N SER A 131 13.12 3.56 1.81
CA SER A 131 13.42 4.94 1.41
C SER A 131 14.74 5.45 2.02
N ILE A 132 14.98 5.18 3.31
CA ILE A 132 16.24 5.54 3.99
C ILE A 132 17.43 4.82 3.36
N VAL A 133 17.34 3.50 3.19
CA VAL A 133 18.43 2.70 2.60
C VAL A 133 18.68 3.10 1.15
N ALA A 134 17.64 3.33 0.36
CA ALA A 134 17.73 3.78 -1.02
C ALA A 134 18.38 5.17 -1.13
N SER A 135 18.04 6.12 -0.25
CA SER A 135 18.69 7.44 -0.22
C SER A 135 20.18 7.33 0.15
N LEU A 136 20.54 6.45 1.09
CA LEU A 136 21.94 6.21 1.47
C LEU A 136 22.74 5.51 0.37
N LEU A 137 22.14 4.52 -0.30
CA LEU A 137 22.75 3.84 -1.46
C LEU A 137 22.94 4.81 -2.63
N ALA A 138 21.93 5.63 -2.93
CA ALA A 138 22.02 6.67 -3.94
C ALA A 138 23.15 7.66 -3.61
N PHE A 139 23.29 8.07 -2.35
CA PHE A 139 24.41 8.88 -1.91
C PHE A 139 25.77 8.22 -2.21
N ALA A 140 25.96 6.95 -1.84
CA ALA A 140 27.22 6.24 -2.07
C ALA A 140 27.55 6.05 -3.57
N ILE A 141 26.55 5.74 -4.40
CA ILE A 141 26.77 5.39 -5.80
C ILE A 141 26.93 6.62 -6.71
N LEU A 142 26.26 7.73 -6.39
CA LEU A 142 26.45 8.97 -7.14
C LEU A 142 27.88 9.54 -7.03
N HIS A 143 28.65 9.13 -6.02
CA HIS A 143 30.09 9.45 -5.93
C HIS A 143 30.96 8.65 -6.91
N LEU A 144 30.46 7.58 -7.52
CA LEU A 144 31.18 6.78 -8.53
C LEU A 144 31.08 7.36 -9.95
N ARG A 145 30.48 8.56 -10.10
CA ARG A 145 30.34 9.24 -11.39
C ARG A 145 31.72 9.56 -11.99
N GLY A 146 32.00 9.04 -13.18
CA GLY A 146 33.25 9.28 -13.92
C GLY A 146 34.25 8.12 -13.89
N VAL A 147 34.02 7.07 -13.10
CA VAL A 147 34.85 5.86 -13.15
C VAL A 147 34.51 5.06 -14.41
N GLY A 148 35.44 5.00 -15.37
CA GLY A 148 35.33 4.21 -16.60
C GLY A 148 34.67 4.90 -17.80
N GLY A 149 34.27 6.18 -17.72
CA GLY A 149 33.71 6.93 -18.86
C GLY A 149 32.21 6.73 -19.15
N TRP A 150 31.48 6.12 -18.22
CA TRP A 150 30.02 5.89 -18.32
C TRP A 150 29.26 6.82 -17.38
N GLY A 151 28.04 7.23 -17.76
CA GLY A 151 27.14 7.97 -16.89
C GLY A 151 26.79 7.18 -15.61
N GLY A 152 26.68 7.85 -14.47
CA GLY A 152 26.44 7.21 -13.16
C GLY A 152 25.14 6.38 -13.11
N TRP A 153 24.13 6.73 -13.91
CA TRP A 153 22.89 5.96 -14.04
C TRP A 153 23.11 4.54 -14.63
N ARG A 154 24.08 4.36 -15.54
CA ARG A 154 24.40 3.02 -16.07
C ARG A 154 25.11 2.16 -15.03
N TRP A 155 25.90 2.78 -14.15
CA TRP A 155 26.45 2.10 -12.98
C TRP A 155 25.36 1.78 -11.94
N LEU A 156 24.39 2.67 -11.74
CA LEU A 156 23.19 2.43 -10.92
C LEU A 156 22.36 1.24 -11.43
N PHE A 157 22.04 1.18 -12.72
CA PHE A 157 21.30 0.05 -13.26
C PHE A 157 22.15 -1.22 -13.40
N ARG A 158 23.47 -1.13 -13.60
CA ARG A 158 24.32 -2.31 -13.77
C ARG A 158 24.79 -2.93 -12.46
N TYR A 159 25.19 -2.13 -11.48
CA TYR A 159 25.61 -2.64 -10.18
C TYR A 159 24.42 -2.72 -9.24
N THR A 160 23.64 -1.65 -9.10
CA THR A 160 22.57 -1.61 -8.11
C THR A 160 21.38 -2.47 -8.54
N ALA A 161 20.85 -2.33 -9.76
CA ALA A 161 19.70 -3.14 -10.17
C ALA A 161 20.01 -4.65 -10.31
N VAL A 162 21.27 -5.03 -10.60
CA VAL A 162 21.68 -6.45 -10.56
C VAL A 162 21.83 -6.93 -9.12
N ILE A 163 22.39 -6.13 -8.22
CA ILE A 163 22.51 -6.49 -6.80
C ILE A 163 21.13 -6.56 -6.14
N GLU A 164 20.24 -5.61 -6.43
CA GLU A 164 18.89 -5.54 -5.88
C GLU A 164 18.00 -6.60 -6.49
N GLY A 165 18.07 -6.82 -7.81
CA GLY A 165 17.46 -7.95 -8.52
C GLY A 165 17.94 -9.30 -8.00
N LEU A 166 19.22 -9.43 -7.65
CA LEU A 166 19.75 -10.64 -7.03
C LEU A 166 19.25 -10.81 -5.60
N ILE A 167 19.23 -9.74 -4.79
CA ILE A 167 18.70 -9.76 -3.42
C ILE A 167 17.21 -10.13 -3.45
N THR A 168 16.42 -9.55 -4.36
CA THR A 168 14.99 -9.86 -4.52
C THR A 168 14.79 -11.31 -4.97
N CYS A 169 15.64 -11.82 -5.86
CA CYS A 169 15.65 -13.22 -6.26
C CYS A 169 15.97 -14.17 -5.09
N VAL A 170 17.04 -13.90 -4.33
CA VAL A 170 17.43 -14.69 -3.15
C VAL A 170 16.33 -14.65 -2.10
N VAL A 171 15.74 -13.47 -1.85
CA VAL A 171 14.61 -13.34 -0.93
C VAL A 171 13.39 -14.09 -1.46
N GLY A 172 13.09 -14.05 -2.76
CA GLY A 172 12.01 -14.84 -3.39
C GLY A 172 12.22 -16.35 -3.21
N LEU A 173 13.42 -16.85 -3.49
CA LEU A 173 13.79 -18.24 -3.28
C LEU A 173 13.73 -18.63 -1.79
N ALA A 174 14.24 -17.79 -0.89
CA ALA A 174 14.11 -18.00 0.55
C ALA A 174 12.64 -18.01 1.00
N SER A 175 11.80 -17.19 0.36
CA SER A 175 10.36 -17.10 0.65
C SER A 175 9.62 -18.38 0.26
N PHE A 176 10.00 -19.05 -0.83
CA PHE A 176 9.46 -20.37 -1.18
C PHE A 176 9.65 -21.39 -0.05
N PHE A 177 10.80 -21.35 0.62
CA PHE A 177 11.02 -22.21 1.76
C PHE A 177 10.29 -21.67 2.99
N LEU A 178 10.46 -20.40 3.35
CA LEU A 178 10.02 -19.81 4.62
C LEU A 178 8.51 -19.63 4.78
N MET A 179 7.74 -19.41 3.72
CA MET A 179 6.32 -19.06 3.79
C MET A 179 5.41 -20.30 3.97
N PRO A 180 4.76 -20.50 5.13
CA PRO A 180 3.78 -21.58 5.30
C PRO A 180 2.48 -21.30 4.55
N ALA A 181 1.89 -22.35 3.98
CA ALA A 181 0.61 -22.29 3.25
C ALA A 181 -0.60 -21.98 4.14
N SER A 182 -0.56 -22.42 5.40
CA SER A 182 -1.60 -22.16 6.40
C SER A 182 -1.08 -22.48 7.79
N ALA A 183 -1.76 -21.99 8.85
CA ALA A 183 -1.49 -22.38 10.23
C ALA A 183 -1.58 -23.90 10.47
N VAL A 184 -2.31 -24.61 9.60
CA VAL A 184 -2.52 -26.08 9.64
C VAL A 184 -1.53 -26.85 8.76
N GLN A 185 -0.98 -26.23 7.72
CA GLN A 185 -0.02 -26.83 6.78
C GLN A 185 1.36 -26.19 6.97
N THR A 186 1.95 -26.42 8.14
CA THR A 186 3.30 -25.98 8.47
C THR A 186 4.36 -27.05 8.22
N LYS A 187 3.96 -28.32 8.09
CA LYS A 187 4.82 -29.45 7.74
C LYS A 187 5.00 -29.48 6.22
N ALA A 188 6.26 -29.45 5.77
CA ALA A 188 6.63 -29.59 4.35
C ALA A 188 7.73 -30.65 4.21
N TRP A 189 7.99 -31.13 2.99
CA TRP A 189 9.02 -32.16 2.77
C TRP A 189 10.42 -31.71 3.22
N TYR A 190 10.71 -30.41 3.13
CA TYR A 190 11.93 -29.77 3.61
C TYR A 190 11.85 -29.30 5.08
N ARG A 191 10.70 -29.47 5.76
CA ARG A 191 10.47 -29.16 7.18
C ARG A 191 9.59 -30.22 7.85
N PRO A 192 10.16 -31.39 8.19
CA PRO A 192 9.40 -32.50 8.78
C PRO A 192 8.83 -32.18 10.18
N LYS A 193 9.49 -31.29 10.95
CA LYS A 193 9.01 -30.86 12.29
C LYS A 193 7.94 -29.77 12.24
N GLY A 194 7.72 -29.11 11.09
CA GLY A 194 6.84 -27.94 10.97
C GLY A 194 7.29 -26.73 11.79
N TRP A 195 6.57 -25.61 11.65
CA TRP A 195 6.79 -24.40 12.47
C TRP A 195 6.08 -24.44 13.82
N PHE A 196 5.01 -25.22 13.93
CA PHE A 196 4.19 -25.36 15.12
C PHE A 196 4.02 -26.83 15.46
N THR A 197 4.00 -27.14 16.74
CA THR A 197 3.53 -28.43 17.24
C THR A 197 2.02 -28.57 17.00
N ASP A 198 1.51 -29.80 16.94
CA ASP A 198 0.08 -30.04 16.70
C ASP A 198 -0.81 -29.36 17.76
N ARG A 199 -0.30 -29.21 19.01
CA ARG A 199 -0.94 -28.44 20.09
C ARG A 199 -0.96 -26.94 19.81
N GLU A 200 0.14 -26.36 19.37
CA GLU A 200 0.21 -24.93 19.03
C GLU A 200 -0.64 -24.59 17.81
N THR A 201 -0.65 -25.46 16.80
CA THR A 201 -1.56 -25.33 15.65
C THR A 201 -3.01 -25.32 16.09
N ALA A 202 -3.42 -26.25 16.98
CA ALA A 202 -4.78 -26.25 17.52
C ALA A 202 -5.11 -24.96 18.30
N ILE A 203 -4.16 -24.41 19.06
CA ILE A 203 -4.33 -23.14 19.77
C ILE A 203 -4.50 -21.98 18.79
N VAL A 204 -3.64 -21.87 17.77
CA VAL A 204 -3.69 -20.79 16.77
C VAL A 204 -4.99 -20.85 15.96
N VAL A 205 -5.37 -22.04 15.49
CA VAL A 205 -6.61 -22.23 14.73
C VAL A 205 -7.83 -21.87 15.57
N ASN A 206 -7.96 -22.44 16.77
CA ASN A 206 -9.09 -22.11 17.66
C ASN A 206 -9.13 -20.62 18.00
N ARG A 207 -7.97 -20.01 18.20
CA ARG A 207 -7.85 -18.58 18.49
C ARG A 207 -8.36 -17.71 17.33
N VAL A 208 -8.05 -18.09 16.09
CA VAL A 208 -8.48 -17.37 14.88
C VAL A 208 -9.96 -17.62 14.58
N LEU A 209 -10.44 -18.86 14.75
CA LEU A 209 -11.85 -19.23 14.55
C LEU A 209 -12.80 -18.66 15.60
N ARG A 210 -12.34 -18.50 16.85
CA ARG A 210 -13.12 -17.86 17.91
C ARG A 210 -13.33 -16.36 17.66
N ASP A 211 -12.34 -15.69 17.06
CA ASP A 211 -12.47 -14.28 16.67
C ASP A 211 -13.39 -14.14 15.46
N ASP A 212 -13.33 -15.13 14.56
CA ASP A 212 -14.05 -15.08 13.30
C ASP A 212 -14.29 -16.49 12.72
N PRO A 213 -15.49 -17.05 12.93
CA PRO A 213 -15.84 -18.40 12.49
C PRO A 213 -15.76 -18.56 10.97
N SER A 214 -15.94 -17.47 10.21
CA SER A 214 -15.84 -17.52 8.75
C SER A 214 -14.42 -17.86 8.28
N LYS A 215 -13.39 -17.68 9.12
CA LYS A 215 -12.01 -18.06 8.78
C LYS A 215 -11.79 -19.56 8.69
N GLY A 216 -12.72 -20.39 9.15
CA GLY A 216 -12.66 -21.85 9.00
C GLY A 216 -12.81 -22.31 7.55
N ASP A 217 -13.50 -21.53 6.72
CA ASP A 217 -13.71 -21.82 5.31
C ASP A 217 -12.64 -21.15 4.40
N MET A 218 -11.60 -20.54 4.98
CA MET A 218 -10.53 -19.86 4.23
C MET A 218 -9.58 -20.80 3.50
N HIS A 219 -9.52 -22.07 3.88
CA HIS A 219 -8.74 -23.07 3.16
C HIS A 219 -9.46 -23.62 1.91
N ASN A 220 -10.71 -23.23 1.69
CA ASN A 220 -11.44 -23.60 0.49
C ASN A 220 -10.81 -22.82 -0.68
N ARG A 221 -9.96 -23.49 -1.47
CA ARG A 221 -9.30 -22.99 -2.69
C ARG A 221 -10.31 -22.74 -3.82
N GLN A 222 -11.46 -22.17 -3.48
CA GLN A 222 -12.47 -21.77 -4.45
C GLN A 222 -11.98 -20.51 -5.15
N ALA A 223 -11.78 -20.63 -6.46
CA ALA A 223 -11.56 -19.48 -7.32
C ALA A 223 -12.68 -18.46 -7.09
N ILE A 224 -12.30 -17.19 -6.99
CA ILE A 224 -13.27 -16.10 -7.01
C ILE A 224 -13.82 -16.06 -8.45
N THR A 225 -15.08 -16.43 -8.63
CA THR A 225 -15.78 -16.28 -9.90
C THR A 225 -16.02 -14.79 -10.17
N PRO A 226 -16.00 -14.29 -11.42
CA PRO A 226 -16.39 -12.92 -11.77
C PRO A 226 -17.75 -12.50 -11.18
N ARG A 227 -18.65 -13.46 -10.96
CA ARG A 227 -19.92 -13.25 -10.24
C ARG A 227 -19.73 -12.76 -8.80
N ARG A 228 -18.78 -13.31 -8.05
CA ARG A 228 -18.45 -12.86 -6.69
C ARG A 228 -17.81 -11.46 -6.67
N LEU A 229 -17.05 -11.12 -7.72
CA LEU A 229 -16.53 -9.76 -7.91
C LEU A 229 -17.68 -8.76 -8.07
N TRP A 230 -18.67 -9.10 -8.90
CA TRP A 230 -19.87 -8.29 -9.09
C TRP A 230 -20.71 -8.17 -7.81
N GLU A 231 -20.82 -9.23 -7.02
CA GLU A 231 -21.49 -9.21 -5.72
C GLU A 231 -20.79 -8.30 -4.71
N ALA A 232 -19.46 -8.28 -4.69
CA ALA A 232 -18.67 -7.38 -3.84
C ALA A 232 -18.78 -5.92 -4.29
N LEU A 233 -18.81 -5.64 -5.59
CA LEU A 233 -19.06 -4.30 -6.13
C LEU A 233 -20.48 -3.79 -5.82
N LYS A 234 -21.46 -4.68 -5.80
CA LYS A 234 -22.84 -4.38 -5.39
C LYS A 234 -23.02 -4.25 -3.87
N ASP A 235 -21.96 -4.39 -3.08
CA ASP A 235 -22.05 -4.22 -1.64
C ASP A 235 -21.92 -2.75 -1.25
N TYR A 236 -23.06 -2.05 -1.21
CA TYR A 236 -23.17 -0.63 -0.86
C TYR A 236 -22.51 -0.26 0.48
N ASP A 237 -22.44 -1.20 1.42
CA ASP A 237 -21.88 -0.95 2.75
C ASP A 237 -20.33 -0.80 2.73
N LEU A 238 -19.64 -1.19 1.65
CA LEU A 238 -18.17 -1.07 1.51
C LEU A 238 -17.71 0.15 0.71
N TRP A 239 -18.59 0.77 -0.07
CA TRP A 239 -18.28 1.95 -0.88
C TRP A 239 -17.70 3.13 -0.10
N PRO A 240 -18.16 3.46 1.12
CA PRO A 240 -17.55 4.54 1.91
C PRO A 240 -16.06 4.31 2.16
N ILE A 241 -15.63 3.06 2.42
CA ILE A 241 -14.22 2.74 2.65
C ILE A 241 -13.42 2.77 1.35
N TYR A 242 -14.00 2.35 0.22
CA TYR A 242 -13.36 2.49 -1.09
C TYR A 242 -13.14 3.96 -1.48
N LEU A 243 -14.11 4.83 -1.21
CA LEU A 243 -13.99 6.26 -1.45
C LEU A 243 -12.93 6.91 -0.52
N LEU A 244 -12.85 6.46 0.74
CA LEU A 244 -11.76 6.86 1.63
C LEU A 244 -10.40 6.42 1.08
N GLY A 245 -10.29 5.19 0.57
CA GLY A 245 -9.07 4.71 -0.09
C GLY A 245 -8.64 5.59 -1.27
N LEU A 246 -9.59 6.00 -2.10
CA LEU A 246 -9.35 6.85 -3.26
C LEU A 246 -8.82 8.24 -2.88
N LEU A 247 -9.40 8.88 -1.86
CA LEU A 247 -9.15 10.30 -1.58
C LEU A 247 -8.09 10.54 -0.49
N CYS A 248 -7.90 9.61 0.45
CA CYS A 248 -7.12 9.86 1.67
C CYS A 248 -5.62 10.08 1.42
N PHE A 249 -5.06 9.52 0.35
CA PHE A 249 -3.63 9.62 0.03
C PHE A 249 -3.30 10.74 -0.97
N ILE A 250 -4.30 11.27 -1.67
CA ILE A 250 -4.13 12.34 -2.67
C ILE A 250 -3.40 13.58 -2.11
N PRO A 251 -3.73 14.10 -0.91
CA PRO A 251 -3.09 15.30 -0.37
C PRO A 251 -1.57 15.18 -0.16
N MET A 252 -1.07 13.96 0.09
CA MET A 252 0.33 13.68 0.42
C MET A 252 1.17 13.31 -0.81
N GLY A 253 0.55 12.68 -1.81
CA GLY A 253 1.22 12.17 -3.01
C GLY A 253 2.11 13.20 -3.70
N PRO A 254 1.57 14.35 -4.16
CA PRO A 254 2.34 15.33 -4.94
C PRO A 254 3.53 15.88 -4.13
N VAL A 255 3.31 16.21 -2.86
CA VAL A 255 4.39 16.72 -2.00
C VAL A 255 5.52 15.70 -1.87
N SER A 256 5.19 14.41 -1.76
CA SER A 256 6.19 13.33 -1.68
C SER A 256 6.96 13.15 -2.99
N TYR A 257 6.30 13.23 -4.15
CA TYR A 257 6.96 13.06 -5.45
C TYR A 257 7.90 14.21 -5.81
N TYR A 258 7.52 15.44 -5.44
CA TYR A 258 8.25 16.64 -5.83
C TYR A 258 9.21 17.17 -4.76
N VAL A 259 9.26 16.58 -3.56
CA VAL A 259 10.10 17.06 -2.45
C VAL A 259 11.56 17.27 -2.85
N THR A 260 12.15 16.34 -3.60
CA THR A 260 13.55 16.43 -4.04
C THR A 260 13.75 17.54 -5.07
N LEU A 261 12.79 17.74 -5.97
CA LEU A 261 12.82 18.82 -6.95
C LEU A 261 12.68 20.18 -6.26
N THR A 262 11.74 20.32 -5.33
CA THR A 262 11.54 21.53 -4.54
C THR A 262 12.81 21.87 -3.74
N LEU A 263 13.45 20.89 -3.10
CA LEU A 263 14.71 21.09 -2.38
C LEU A 263 15.85 21.53 -3.31
N LYS A 264 15.95 20.95 -4.50
CA LYS A 264 16.94 21.35 -5.50
C LYS A 264 16.72 22.79 -5.99
N ASN A 265 15.47 23.18 -6.24
CA ASN A 265 15.12 24.55 -6.63
C ASN A 265 15.45 25.59 -5.54
N MET A 266 15.49 25.18 -4.28
CA MET A 266 15.90 26.03 -3.15
C MET A 266 17.44 26.17 -3.01
N GLY A 267 18.22 25.57 -3.92
CA GLY A 267 19.68 25.68 -3.92
C GLY A 267 20.41 24.58 -3.14
N PHE A 268 19.70 23.57 -2.63
CA PHE A 268 20.38 22.41 -2.03
C PHE A 268 21.06 21.56 -3.10
N SER A 269 22.27 21.09 -2.80
CA SER A 269 22.98 20.13 -3.64
C SER A 269 22.19 18.82 -3.74
N THR A 270 22.38 18.07 -4.82
CA THR A 270 21.72 16.76 -5.01
C THR A 270 21.98 15.81 -3.85
N PHE A 271 23.18 15.86 -3.28
CA PHE A 271 23.57 15.07 -2.10
C PHE A 271 22.81 15.47 -0.85
N ASN A 272 22.73 16.78 -0.57
CA ASN A 272 22.02 17.28 0.61
C ASN A 272 20.52 16.98 0.51
N THR A 273 19.93 17.13 -0.67
CA THR A 273 18.52 16.83 -0.93
C THR A 273 18.14 15.39 -0.61
N ASN A 274 18.98 14.42 -0.99
CA ASN A 274 18.73 12.99 -0.69
C ASN A 274 18.90 12.67 0.80
N LEU A 275 19.85 13.31 1.49
CA LEU A 275 20.02 13.14 2.94
C LEU A 275 18.87 13.77 3.74
N LEU A 276 18.35 14.90 3.27
CA LEU A 276 17.21 15.59 3.87
C LEU A 276 15.90 14.79 3.77
N THR A 277 15.84 13.68 3.03
CA THR A 277 14.66 12.81 3.05
C THR A 277 14.63 11.85 4.25
N ILE A 278 15.79 11.60 4.88
CA ILE A 278 15.91 10.64 5.97
C ILE A 278 15.12 11.07 7.23
N PRO A 279 15.20 12.33 7.70
CA PRO A 279 14.52 12.73 8.93
C PRO A 279 13.01 12.56 8.88
N TYR A 280 12.35 12.94 7.77
CA TYR A 280 10.90 12.76 7.66
C TYR A 280 10.54 11.27 7.53
N ALA A 281 11.36 10.45 6.88
CA ALA A 281 11.13 9.01 6.77
C ALA A 281 11.20 8.31 8.13
N VAL A 282 12.15 8.72 8.99
CA VAL A 282 12.26 8.24 10.37
C VAL A 282 11.03 8.67 11.19
N ALA A 283 10.63 9.95 11.09
CA ALA A 283 9.44 10.44 11.77
C ALA A 283 8.17 9.68 11.33
N HIS A 284 8.04 9.39 10.03
CA HIS A 284 6.94 8.60 9.47
C HIS A 284 6.87 7.18 10.06
N ILE A 285 8.00 6.53 10.36
CA ILE A 285 8.01 5.22 11.03
C ILE A 285 7.39 5.32 12.43
N PHE A 286 7.80 6.32 13.21
CA PHE A 286 7.28 6.52 14.55
C PHE A 286 5.78 6.85 14.55
N THR A 287 5.33 7.75 13.67
CA THR A 287 3.92 8.15 13.60
C THR A 287 3.03 7.02 13.09
N LEU A 288 3.50 6.21 12.12
CA LEU A 288 2.82 5.00 11.64
C LEU A 288 2.61 3.95 12.75
N LEU A 289 3.64 3.68 13.55
CA LEU A 289 3.52 2.71 14.65
C LEU A 289 2.64 3.26 15.79
N ALA A 290 2.77 4.56 16.09
CA ALA A 290 1.97 5.22 17.12
C ALA A 290 0.47 5.21 16.78
N ILE A 291 0.08 5.62 15.57
CA ILE A 291 -1.35 5.65 15.18
C ILE A 291 -1.97 4.26 15.18
N THR A 292 -1.21 3.25 14.76
CA THR A 292 -1.71 1.87 14.72
C THR A 292 -1.88 1.30 16.13
N ARG A 293 -0.94 1.60 17.04
CA ARG A 293 -1.05 1.21 18.45
C ARG A 293 -2.22 1.92 19.13
N LEU A 294 -2.44 3.19 18.80
CA LEU A 294 -3.56 4.00 19.30
C LEU A 294 -4.91 3.45 18.81
N SER A 295 -5.04 3.10 17.53
CA SER A 295 -6.26 2.49 16.98
C SER A 295 -6.58 1.15 17.64
N THR A 296 -5.55 0.36 17.94
CA THR A 296 -5.73 -0.92 18.63
C THR A 296 -6.14 -0.72 20.09
N TRP A 297 -5.61 0.29 20.77
CA TRP A 297 -5.91 0.58 22.17
C TRP A 297 -7.31 1.17 22.37
N LEU A 298 -7.67 2.17 21.56
CA LEU A 298 -8.99 2.81 21.61
C LEU A 298 -10.08 1.96 20.95
N ASN A 299 -9.70 0.95 20.15
CA ASN A 299 -10.59 0.13 19.31
C ASN A 299 -11.50 0.94 18.36
N GLU A 300 -11.21 2.23 18.19
CA GLU A 300 -11.87 3.17 17.29
C GLU A 300 -11.00 3.31 16.04
N ARG A 301 -11.56 3.00 14.87
CA ARG A 301 -10.80 3.00 13.61
C ARG A 301 -10.99 4.30 12.84
N THR A 302 -12.21 4.84 12.83
CA THR A 302 -12.56 6.10 12.13
C THR A 302 -11.88 7.32 12.72
N LEU A 303 -12.04 7.56 14.03
CA LEU A 303 -11.51 8.76 14.68
C LEU A 303 -9.99 8.80 14.68
N VAL A 304 -9.36 7.63 14.87
CA VAL A 304 -7.90 7.54 14.84
C VAL A 304 -7.37 7.76 13.42
N SER A 305 -8.03 7.20 12.39
CA SER A 305 -7.64 7.44 11.00
C SER A 305 -7.84 8.88 10.55
N MET A 306 -8.78 9.62 11.16
CA MET A 306 -9.02 11.04 10.92
C MET A 306 -7.88 11.94 11.41
N LEU A 307 -6.99 11.45 12.28
CA LEU A 307 -5.79 12.21 12.68
C LEU A 307 -4.86 12.49 11.50
N GLN A 308 -4.85 11.63 10.47
CA GLN A 308 -4.06 11.85 9.25
C GLN A 308 -4.43 13.16 8.54
N PRO A 309 -5.67 13.35 8.05
CA PRO A 309 -6.03 14.59 7.38
C PRO A 309 -5.89 15.81 8.31
N ILE A 310 -6.24 15.70 9.60
CA ILE A 310 -6.10 16.79 10.58
C ILE A 310 -4.63 17.23 10.73
N TRP A 311 -3.68 16.30 10.75
CA TRP A 311 -2.24 16.60 10.80
C TRP A 311 -1.78 17.37 9.57
N THR A 312 -2.28 16.98 8.40
CA THR A 312 -1.81 17.49 7.11
C THR A 312 -2.44 18.83 6.70
N LEU A 313 -3.63 19.14 7.21
CA LEU A 313 -4.38 20.37 6.92
C LEU A 313 -3.61 21.67 7.25
N PRO A 314 -3.03 21.85 8.46
CA PRO A 314 -2.26 23.05 8.77
C PRO A 314 -1.00 23.17 7.89
N CYS A 315 -0.34 22.06 7.57
CA CYS A 315 0.85 22.07 6.71
C CYS A 315 0.51 22.52 5.28
N LEU A 316 -0.61 22.06 4.71
CA LEU A 316 -1.08 22.49 3.40
C LEU A 316 -1.51 23.97 3.39
N LEU A 317 -2.10 24.45 4.49
CA LEU A 317 -2.45 25.87 4.64
C LEU A 317 -1.19 26.74 4.63
N VAL A 318 -0.15 26.35 5.37
CA VAL A 318 1.13 27.05 5.36
C VAL A 318 1.78 27.03 3.97
N LEU A 319 1.81 25.88 3.29
CA LEU A 319 2.35 25.79 1.92
C LEU A 319 1.56 26.64 0.90
N ARG A 320 0.26 26.87 1.14
CA ARG A 320 -0.59 27.68 0.26
C ARG A 320 -0.42 29.19 0.47
N TYR A 321 -0.42 29.64 1.73
CA TYR A 321 -0.60 31.05 2.08
C TYR A 321 0.65 31.75 2.58
N TRP A 322 1.72 31.01 2.90
CA TRP A 322 2.92 31.64 3.45
C TRP A 322 3.78 32.25 2.33
N PRO A 323 4.04 33.57 2.33
CA PRO A 323 4.94 34.22 1.37
C PRO A 323 6.42 33.78 1.50
N GLY A 324 6.76 33.09 2.59
CA GLY A 324 8.10 32.55 2.85
C GLY A 324 8.41 31.22 2.13
N VAL A 325 7.45 30.66 1.39
CA VAL A 325 7.63 29.39 0.69
C VAL A 325 8.68 29.57 -0.41
N ILE A 326 9.68 28.69 -0.43
CA ILE A 326 10.89 28.71 -1.29
C ILE A 326 11.91 29.80 -0.90
N THR A 327 11.49 30.98 -0.46
CA THR A 327 12.41 32.05 -0.03
C THR A 327 13.14 31.71 1.27
N ASN A 328 12.47 31.03 2.21
CA ASN A 328 13.09 30.42 3.38
C ASN A 328 13.22 28.90 3.18
N ALA A 329 14.40 28.48 2.73
CA ALA A 329 14.70 27.08 2.39
C ALA A 329 14.49 26.11 3.58
N TRP A 330 14.92 26.49 4.78
CA TRP A 330 14.78 25.67 5.99
C TRP A 330 13.35 25.63 6.52
N GLY A 331 12.62 26.75 6.45
CA GLY A 331 11.21 26.80 6.83
C GLY A 331 10.32 25.96 5.92
N THR A 332 10.56 26.03 4.60
CA THR A 332 9.84 25.21 3.63
C THR A 332 10.16 23.72 3.84
N TYR A 333 11.44 23.38 4.04
CA TYR A 333 11.84 22.02 4.38
C TYR A 333 11.15 21.50 5.66
N ALA A 334 11.10 22.29 6.73
CA ALA A 334 10.45 21.90 7.97
C ALA A 334 8.95 21.61 7.77
N VAL A 335 8.24 22.46 7.04
CA VAL A 335 6.81 22.26 6.74
C VAL A 335 6.60 21.02 5.87
N THR A 336 7.42 20.81 4.84
CA THR A 336 7.34 19.62 3.99
C THR A 336 7.70 18.34 4.76
N ALA A 337 8.70 18.39 5.65
CA ALA A 337 9.09 17.26 6.47
C ALA A 337 8.00 16.87 7.48
N VAL A 338 7.34 17.86 8.11
CA VAL A 338 6.19 17.61 9.01
C VAL A 338 4.97 17.10 8.24
N LEU A 339 4.75 17.61 7.03
CA LEU A 339 3.68 17.13 6.16
C LEU A 339 3.91 15.65 5.80
N LEU A 340 5.12 15.27 5.42
CA LEU A 340 5.46 13.91 5.01
C LEU A 340 5.64 12.92 6.18
N SER A 341 5.73 13.41 7.42
CA SER A 341 5.73 12.58 8.63
C SER A 341 4.32 12.23 9.13
N TYR A 342 3.29 12.46 8.30
CA TYR A 342 1.90 12.20 8.63
C TYR A 342 1.67 10.77 9.17
N PRO A 343 0.71 10.59 10.08
CA PRO A 343 0.41 9.28 10.61
C PRO A 343 -0.35 8.45 9.56
N TYR A 344 0.31 7.44 9.01
CA TYR A 344 -0.21 6.65 7.88
C TYR A 344 -1.33 5.67 8.29
N CYS A 345 -2.56 5.96 7.89
CA CYS A 345 -3.76 5.20 8.29
C CYS A 345 -4.10 3.99 7.39
N HIS A 346 -3.36 3.77 6.31
CA HIS A 346 -3.66 2.73 5.32
C HIS A 346 -3.77 1.32 5.92
N ALA A 347 -2.88 0.96 6.86
CA ALA A 347 -2.92 -0.33 7.55
C ALA A 347 -4.25 -0.57 8.27
N ILE A 348 -4.80 0.49 8.86
CA ILE A 348 -6.09 0.47 9.58
C ILE A 348 -7.23 0.33 8.56
N LEU A 349 -7.21 1.10 7.48
CA LEU A 349 -8.24 1.07 6.44
C LEU A 349 -8.31 -0.29 5.73
N VAL A 350 -7.17 -0.88 5.37
CA VAL A 350 -7.10 -2.22 4.76
C VAL A 350 -7.69 -3.28 5.69
N ALA A 351 -7.26 -3.28 6.95
CA ALA A 351 -7.79 -4.20 7.96
C ALA A 351 -9.29 -3.97 8.21
N TRP A 352 -9.74 -2.72 8.13
CA TRP A 352 -11.14 -2.33 8.31
C TRP A 352 -12.02 -2.84 7.16
N THR A 353 -11.59 -2.67 5.90
CA THR A 353 -12.24 -3.27 4.72
C THR A 353 -12.35 -4.79 4.88
N SER A 354 -11.25 -5.46 5.25
CA SER A 354 -11.24 -6.91 5.44
C SER A 354 -12.18 -7.37 6.56
N LYS A 355 -12.32 -6.58 7.63
CA LYS A 355 -13.24 -6.90 8.74
C LYS A 355 -14.71 -6.71 8.32
N ASN A 356 -15.01 -5.60 7.64
CA ASN A 356 -16.38 -5.27 7.25
C ASN A 356 -16.95 -6.13 6.12
N ALA A 357 -16.10 -6.72 5.26
CA ALA A 357 -16.56 -7.61 4.19
C ALA A 357 -17.15 -8.95 4.70
N ASN A 358 -16.77 -9.39 5.92
CA ASN A 358 -17.30 -10.54 6.68
C ASN A 358 -17.62 -11.87 5.93
N ASN A 359 -17.11 -12.07 4.71
CA ASN A 359 -17.28 -13.29 3.92
C ASN A 359 -15.94 -13.63 3.25
N VAL A 360 -15.45 -14.86 3.42
CA VAL A 360 -14.18 -15.36 2.88
C VAL A 360 -14.02 -15.14 1.37
N GLY A 361 -15.12 -15.30 0.63
CA GLY A 361 -15.18 -15.02 -0.81
C GLY A 361 -14.95 -13.55 -1.12
N ALA A 362 -15.64 -12.66 -0.40
CA ALA A 362 -15.65 -11.23 -0.64
C ALA A 362 -14.43 -10.51 -0.04
N ARG A 363 -13.86 -10.99 1.07
CA ARG A 363 -12.73 -10.32 1.76
C ARG A 363 -11.51 -10.08 0.89
N GLY A 364 -11.10 -11.09 0.12
CA GLY A 364 -10.02 -10.94 -0.84
C GLY A 364 -10.38 -9.85 -1.84
N VAL A 365 -11.49 -10.05 -2.55
CA VAL A 365 -11.98 -9.13 -3.57
C VAL A 365 -12.09 -7.68 -3.08
N SER A 366 -12.70 -7.48 -1.91
CA SER A 366 -12.87 -6.16 -1.30
C SER A 366 -11.53 -5.52 -0.94
N ALA A 367 -10.54 -6.29 -0.49
CA ALA A 367 -9.21 -5.77 -0.23
C ALA A 367 -8.49 -5.35 -1.53
N ALA A 368 -8.63 -6.13 -2.61
CA ALA A 368 -8.07 -5.74 -3.91
C ALA A 368 -8.80 -4.53 -4.50
N LEU A 369 -10.13 -4.49 -4.46
CA LEU A 369 -10.90 -3.31 -4.90
C LEU A 369 -10.51 -2.06 -4.11
N TYR A 370 -10.34 -2.18 -2.79
CA TYR A 370 -9.86 -1.08 -1.96
C TYR A 370 -8.48 -0.59 -2.40
N ASN A 371 -7.53 -1.50 -2.63
CA ASN A 371 -6.20 -1.11 -3.10
C ASN A 371 -6.25 -0.50 -4.50
N MET A 372 -7.05 -1.02 -5.42
CA MET A 372 -7.23 -0.41 -6.74
C MET A 372 -7.75 1.02 -6.64
N CYS A 373 -8.66 1.31 -5.69
CA CYS A 373 -9.10 2.66 -5.40
C CYS A 373 -7.94 3.53 -4.89
N VAL A 374 -7.09 3.02 -3.99
CA VAL A 374 -5.90 3.74 -3.52
C VAL A 374 -4.95 4.06 -4.68
N GLN A 375 -4.66 3.08 -5.54
CA GLN A 375 -3.79 3.26 -6.71
C GLN A 375 -4.38 4.26 -7.72
N ALA A 376 -5.69 4.22 -7.95
CA ALA A 376 -6.37 5.22 -8.79
C ALA A 376 -6.27 6.63 -8.19
N GLY A 377 -6.33 6.74 -6.85
CA GLY A 377 -6.09 7.97 -6.12
C GLY A 377 -4.67 8.48 -6.31
N ASP A 378 -3.67 7.60 -6.24
CA ASP A 378 -2.28 7.95 -6.50
C ASP A 378 -2.05 8.42 -7.94
N ILE A 379 -2.71 7.80 -8.93
CA ILE A 379 -2.70 8.28 -10.32
C ILE A 379 -3.29 9.68 -10.40
N ALA A 380 -4.48 9.91 -9.84
CA ALA A 380 -5.11 11.22 -9.81
C ALA A 380 -4.20 12.27 -9.15
N SER A 381 -3.51 11.90 -8.06
CA SER A 381 -2.59 12.77 -7.33
C SER A 381 -1.42 13.24 -8.21
N SER A 382 -0.88 12.37 -9.07
CA SER A 382 0.26 12.72 -9.92
C SER A 382 -0.03 13.82 -10.95
N TYR A 383 -1.31 14.10 -11.25
CA TYR A 383 -1.72 15.14 -12.19
C TYR A 383 -2.12 16.47 -11.53
N ILE A 384 -2.03 16.57 -10.20
CA ILE A 384 -2.43 17.78 -9.47
C ILE A 384 -1.38 18.88 -9.58
N TYR A 385 -0.09 18.54 -9.48
CA TYR A 385 0.99 19.50 -9.68
C TYR A 385 1.30 19.60 -11.17
N ARG A 386 1.23 20.81 -11.70
CA ARG A 386 1.44 21.12 -13.12
C ARG A 386 2.61 22.07 -13.28
N GLU A 387 3.33 21.93 -14.38
CA GLU A 387 4.50 22.78 -14.70
C GLU A 387 4.12 24.26 -14.78
N ASP A 388 2.91 24.58 -15.27
CA ASP A 388 2.37 25.94 -15.37
C ASP A 388 2.27 26.69 -14.02
N ASP A 389 2.24 25.96 -12.91
CA ASP A 389 2.07 26.50 -11.55
C ASP A 389 3.36 26.37 -10.72
N ALA A 390 4.46 25.94 -11.35
CA ALA A 390 5.77 25.93 -10.72
C ALA A 390 6.27 27.38 -10.49
N PRO A 391 7.00 27.65 -9.39
CA PRO A 391 7.48 26.70 -8.39
C PRO A 391 6.63 26.64 -7.11
N LEU A 392 5.65 27.54 -6.93
CA LEU A 392 4.86 27.68 -5.69
C LEU A 392 3.63 26.75 -5.62
N TYR A 393 3.22 26.17 -6.76
CA TYR A 393 2.10 25.23 -6.90
C TYR A 393 0.83 25.69 -6.17
N HIS A 394 0.48 26.95 -6.34
CA HIS A 394 -0.60 27.62 -5.64
C HIS A 394 -1.97 26.99 -5.89
N ARG A 395 -2.28 26.65 -7.15
CA ARG A 395 -3.52 25.96 -7.53
C ARG A 395 -3.50 24.52 -7.02
N GLY A 396 -2.37 23.83 -7.17
CA GLY A 396 -2.18 22.46 -6.67
C GLY A 396 -2.47 22.36 -5.16
N ASN A 397 -1.82 23.21 -4.37
CA ASN A 397 -2.00 23.27 -2.92
C ASN A 397 -3.43 23.62 -2.50
N GLN A 398 -4.14 24.47 -3.25
CA GLN A 398 -5.55 24.76 -3.01
C GLN A 398 -6.43 23.52 -3.26
N THR A 399 -6.21 22.80 -4.35
CA THR A 399 -6.93 21.55 -4.64
C THR A 399 -6.67 20.51 -3.56
N LEU A 400 -5.42 20.34 -3.12
CA LEU A 400 -5.08 19.40 -2.03
C LEU A 400 -5.77 19.78 -0.71
N PHE A 401 -5.84 21.07 -0.39
CA PHE A 401 -6.54 21.57 0.80
C PHE A 401 -8.04 21.24 0.76
N ILE A 402 -8.71 21.49 -0.38
CA ILE A 402 -10.13 21.18 -0.55
C ILE A 402 -10.38 19.67 -0.43
N ILE A 403 -9.56 18.85 -1.09
CA ILE A 403 -9.66 17.38 -1.00
C ILE A 403 -9.45 16.91 0.45
N ASN A 404 -8.54 17.53 1.19
CA ASN A 404 -8.30 17.20 2.59
C ASN A 404 -9.55 17.42 3.46
N ILE A 405 -10.23 18.57 3.30
CA ILE A 405 -11.49 18.86 4.01
C ILE A 405 -12.57 17.83 3.63
N VAL A 406 -12.70 17.51 2.34
CA VAL A 406 -13.64 16.49 1.87
C VAL A 406 -13.36 15.13 2.52
N VAL A 407 -12.08 14.75 2.68
CA VAL A 407 -11.69 13.51 3.36
C VAL A 407 -12.10 13.53 4.84
N ILE A 408 -11.94 14.64 5.56
CA ILE A 408 -12.40 14.77 6.96
C ILE A 408 -13.91 14.56 7.06
N VAL A 409 -14.68 15.26 6.20
CA VAL A 409 -16.14 15.11 6.14
C VAL A 409 -16.52 13.67 5.81
N LEU A 410 -15.80 13.02 4.89
CA LEU A 410 -16.05 11.64 4.51
C LEU A 410 -15.76 10.65 5.65
N PHE A 411 -14.71 10.86 6.46
CA PHE A 411 -14.46 10.05 7.66
C PHE A 411 -15.61 10.16 8.67
N LEU A 412 -16.10 11.37 8.92
CA LEU A 412 -17.24 11.62 9.81
C LEU A 412 -18.53 10.99 9.26
N ALA A 413 -18.81 11.20 7.98
CA ALA A 413 -19.97 10.61 7.30
C ALA A 413 -19.94 9.08 7.35
N THR A 414 -18.76 8.48 7.13
CA THR A 414 -18.57 7.03 7.21
C THR A 414 -18.82 6.50 8.62
N LYS A 415 -18.34 7.20 9.65
CA LYS A 415 -18.63 6.84 11.05
C LYS A 415 -20.14 6.89 11.34
N VAL A 416 -20.80 7.98 10.97
CA VAL A 416 -22.26 8.14 11.17
C VAL A 416 -23.03 7.06 10.42
N TYR A 417 -22.64 6.76 9.19
CA TYR A 417 -23.25 5.71 8.36
C TYR A 417 -23.18 4.34 9.04
N TYR A 418 -21.99 3.92 9.51
CA TYR A 418 -21.86 2.61 10.16
C TYR A 418 -22.56 2.54 11.52
N ILE A 419 -22.59 3.62 12.30
CA ILE A 419 -23.37 3.68 13.54
C ILE A 419 -24.87 3.56 13.23
N PHE A 420 -25.36 4.28 12.23
CA PHE A 420 -26.76 4.22 11.80
C PHE A 420 -27.14 2.82 11.33
N ARG A 421 -26.32 2.19 10.48
CA ARG A 421 -26.56 0.82 10.00
C ARG A 421 -26.52 -0.20 11.13
N ASN A 422 -25.60 -0.05 12.08
CA ASN A 422 -25.55 -0.91 13.26
C ASN A 422 -26.80 -0.75 14.13
N LYS A 423 -27.26 0.48 14.39
CA LYS A 423 -28.51 0.73 15.13
C LYS A 423 -29.74 0.18 14.39
N GLN A 424 -29.81 0.32 13.07
CA GLN A 424 -30.89 -0.25 12.26
C GLN A 424 -30.94 -1.77 12.38
N LYS A 425 -29.80 -2.44 12.22
CA LYS A 425 -29.69 -3.90 12.41
C LYS A 425 -30.02 -4.33 13.83
N GLU A 426 -29.66 -3.53 14.82
CA GLU A 426 -29.93 -3.81 16.23
C GLU A 426 -31.41 -3.75 16.55
N ARG A 427 -32.12 -2.75 16.03
CA ARG A 427 -33.58 -2.67 16.16
C ARG A 427 -34.27 -3.89 15.56
N ILE A 428 -33.86 -4.31 14.35
CA ILE A 428 -34.45 -5.47 13.67
C ILE A 428 -34.11 -6.77 14.42
N TRP A 429 -32.86 -6.93 14.88
CA TRP A 429 -32.43 -8.12 15.63
C TRP A 429 -33.11 -8.24 17.00
N ASN A 430 -33.23 -7.12 17.71
CA ASN A 430 -33.86 -7.08 19.03
C ASN A 430 -35.38 -7.27 18.96
N ALA A 431 -36.01 -6.90 17.84
CA ALA A 431 -37.41 -7.17 17.58
C ALA A 431 -37.73 -8.66 17.31
N MET A 432 -36.73 -9.48 16.93
CA MET A 432 -36.93 -10.93 16.77
C MET A 432 -36.89 -11.66 18.10
N THR A 433 -37.75 -12.67 18.23
CA THR A 433 -37.75 -13.65 19.32
C THR A 433 -36.53 -14.58 19.26
N GLU A 434 -36.20 -15.27 20.35
CA GLU A 434 -35.03 -16.16 20.39
C GLU A 434 -35.09 -17.30 19.36
N ASP A 435 -36.28 -17.85 19.11
CA ASP A 435 -36.48 -18.91 18.14
C ASP A 435 -36.37 -18.41 16.69
N GLU A 436 -36.85 -17.19 16.41
CA GLU A 436 -36.64 -16.52 15.12
C GLU A 436 -35.15 -16.21 14.88
N ARG A 437 -34.39 -15.83 15.92
CA ARG A 437 -32.94 -15.62 15.80
C ARG A 437 -32.21 -16.92 15.50
N LYS A 438 -32.54 -18.02 16.18
CA LYS A 438 -31.96 -19.35 15.91
C LYS A 438 -32.32 -19.83 14.49
N HIS A 439 -33.56 -19.62 14.06
CA HIS A 439 -34.01 -19.93 12.71
C HIS A 439 -33.28 -19.07 11.66
N TYR A 440 -33.10 -17.77 11.92
CA TYR A 440 -32.34 -16.86 11.05
C TYR A 440 -30.88 -17.30 10.92
N ILE A 441 -30.20 -17.64 12.02
CA ILE A 441 -28.79 -18.08 11.97
C ILE A 441 -28.62 -19.35 11.13
N THR A 442 -29.60 -20.25 11.16
CA THR A 442 -29.55 -21.56 10.47
C THR A 442 -30.03 -21.52 9.02
N HIS A 443 -31.02 -20.68 8.67
CA HIS A 443 -31.67 -20.70 7.36
C HIS A 443 -31.37 -19.49 6.47
N THR A 444 -30.61 -18.50 6.96
CA THR A 444 -30.36 -17.28 6.20
C THR A 444 -29.44 -17.52 5.00
N LYS A 445 -29.90 -17.10 3.82
CA LYS A 445 -29.11 -17.06 2.57
C LYS A 445 -28.23 -15.81 2.44
N LEU A 446 -28.39 -14.81 3.31
CA LEU A 446 -27.58 -13.59 3.33
C LEU A 446 -26.16 -13.89 3.85
N GLN A 447 -25.16 -13.42 3.11
CA GLN A 447 -23.74 -13.61 3.45
C GLN A 447 -23.05 -12.28 3.75
N GLY A 448 -21.99 -12.33 4.57
CA GLY A 448 -21.08 -11.20 4.81
C GLY A 448 -21.71 -10.02 5.55
N SER A 449 -21.46 -8.82 5.02
CA SER A 449 -21.91 -7.52 5.53
C SER A 449 -23.43 -7.38 5.64
N ARG A 450 -24.20 -8.15 4.87
CA ARG A 450 -25.67 -8.07 4.81
C ARG A 450 -26.39 -8.85 5.90
N ARG A 451 -25.66 -9.66 6.67
CA ARG A 451 -26.18 -10.40 7.81
C ARG A 451 -26.59 -9.46 8.95
N LEU A 452 -27.70 -9.77 9.61
CA LEU A 452 -28.24 -8.99 10.74
C LEU A 452 -27.45 -9.21 12.04
N ASP A 453 -26.83 -10.39 12.18
CA ASP A 453 -25.92 -10.73 13.28
C ASP A 453 -24.52 -10.10 13.13
N PHE A 454 -24.21 -9.53 11.97
CA PHE A 454 -22.94 -8.84 11.75
C PHE A 454 -23.01 -7.35 12.08
N ARG A 455 -22.05 -6.88 12.88
CA ARG A 455 -21.85 -5.48 13.24
C ARG A 455 -20.64 -4.90 12.50
N PHE A 456 -20.85 -3.75 11.86
CA PHE A 456 -19.77 -3.02 11.22
C PHE A 456 -18.83 -2.43 12.28
N ALA A 457 -17.53 -2.61 12.08
CA ALA A 457 -16.55 -1.86 12.84
C ALA A 457 -16.60 -0.39 12.41
N HIS A 458 -16.38 0.52 13.35
CA HIS A 458 -16.24 1.95 13.11
C HIS A 458 -15.03 2.50 13.87
#